data_AF-A0A401ST86-F1
#
_entry.id   AF-A0A401ST86-F1
#
_cell.length_a   1.000
_cell.length_b   1.000
_cell.length_c   1.000
_cell.angle_alpha   90.00
_cell.angle_beta   90.00
_cell.angle_gamma   90.00
#
_symmetry.space_group_name_H-M   'P 1'
#
loop_
_entity.id
_entity.type
_entity.pdbx_description
1 polymer ?
#
loop_
_entity_poly.entity_id
_entity_poly.type
_entity_poly.pdbx_seq_one_letter_code
_entity_poly.pdbx_strand_id
1 'polypeptide(L)'
;MIPAWRKLWPECVAGRDFEGFEEPPVVPVIVSLGKSMGLEVSEEVVEELVEDHKNEHTTEELQHLHKTQQEEVAEEMSSEEEEGASGNISSAEIKELCFLWSITRAIVEKWHPNKAVVNRSINMFNDNVIDHFRKIQKSRQHQIILERWFSQESQTSEPQPQH
;
A
#
# COMPACT_ATOMS: atom_id res chain seq x y z
N MET A 1 19.33 15.30 16.03
CA MET A 1 19.67 15.40 14.60
C MET A 1 18.38 15.77 13.87
N ILE A 2 18.34 16.89 13.13
CA ILE A 2 17.12 17.34 12.44
C ILE A 2 16.96 16.51 11.16
N PRO A 3 15.83 15.81 10.95
CA PRO A 3 15.59 15.00 9.75
C PRO A 3 15.81 15.80 8.47
N ALA A 4 16.44 15.18 7.46
CA ALA A 4 16.80 15.85 6.22
C ALA A 4 15.59 16.50 5.51
N TRP A 5 14.42 15.88 5.59
CA TRP A 5 13.18 16.43 5.04
C TRP A 5 12.81 17.80 5.63
N ARG A 6 13.14 18.05 6.90
CA ARG A 6 12.90 19.36 7.53
C ARG A 6 13.81 20.46 6.99
N LYS A 7 14.96 20.10 6.43
CA LYS A 7 15.88 21.04 5.78
C LYS A 7 15.46 21.34 4.34
N LEU A 8 14.84 20.36 3.68
CA LEU A 8 14.39 20.49 2.29
C LEU A 8 13.19 21.43 2.18
N TRP A 9 12.35 21.49 3.21
CA TRP A 9 11.18 22.37 3.24
C TRP A 9 11.00 23.08 4.59
N PRO A 10 11.84 24.09 4.90
CA PRO A 10 11.79 24.79 6.18
C PRO A 10 10.43 25.46 6.42
N GLU A 11 9.72 25.87 5.37
CA GLU A 11 8.41 26.55 5.46
C GLU A 11 7.25 25.66 5.92
N CYS A 12 7.40 24.33 5.83
CA CYS A 12 6.45 23.36 6.38
C CYS A 12 6.79 22.99 7.84
N VAL A 13 7.98 23.38 8.30
CA VAL A 13 8.53 23.06 9.64
C VAL A 13 8.46 24.26 10.56
N ALA A 14 8.61 25.47 10.01
CA ALA A 14 8.07 26.65 10.65
C ALA A 14 6.61 26.31 10.97
N GLY A 15 6.27 26.27 12.25
CA GLY A 15 4.88 26.19 12.66
C GLY A 15 4.18 27.26 11.84
N ARG A 16 3.28 26.85 10.94
CA ARG A 16 2.39 27.82 10.35
C ARG A 16 1.57 28.29 11.52
N ASP A 17 1.96 29.43 12.06
CA ASP A 17 1.12 30.23 12.92
C ASP A 17 -0.03 30.65 12.00
N PHE A 18 -1.02 29.77 11.85
CA PHE A 18 -2.28 30.02 11.17
C PHE A 18 -3.11 30.98 12.05
N GLU A 19 -2.49 32.05 12.52
CA GLU A 19 -3.15 33.11 13.25
C GLU A 19 -3.83 34.00 12.20
N GLY A 20 -5.10 33.70 11.92
CA GLY A 20 -5.93 34.49 11.00
C GLY A 20 -6.68 33.71 9.93
N PHE A 21 -6.56 32.38 9.87
CA PHE A 21 -7.50 31.57 9.10
C PHE A 21 -8.68 31.23 10.02
N GLU A 22 -9.62 32.17 10.19
CA GLU A 22 -10.96 31.75 10.58
C GLU A 22 -11.50 30.92 9.42
N GLU A 23 -11.65 29.63 9.65
CA GLU A 23 -12.30 28.74 8.70
C GLU A 23 -13.73 29.26 8.51
N PRO A 24 -14.07 29.80 7.33
CA PRO A 24 -15.38 30.37 7.13
C PRO A 24 -16.42 29.26 7.31
N PRO A 25 -17.58 29.56 7.90
CA PRO A 25 -18.60 28.54 8.15
C PRO A 25 -19.00 27.90 6.81
N VAL A 26 -18.69 26.61 6.67
CA VAL A 26 -18.75 25.87 5.41
C VAL A 26 -20.19 25.77 4.89
N VAL A 27 -21.14 25.56 5.81
CA VAL A 27 -22.56 25.41 5.53
C VAL A 27 -23.17 26.63 4.81
N PRO A 28 -23.10 27.87 5.34
CA PRO A 28 -23.69 29.04 4.68
C PRO A 28 -23.02 29.39 3.34
N VAL A 29 -21.72 29.11 3.18
CA VAL A 29 -20.99 29.32 1.93
C VAL A 29 -21.52 28.38 0.83
N ILE A 30 -21.68 27.10 1.14
CA ILE A 30 -22.21 26.09 0.20
C ILE A 30 -23.66 26.40 -0.18
N VAL A 31 -24.51 26.76 0.79
CA VAL A 31 -25.90 27.12 0.55
C VAL A 31 -26.01 28.35 -0.36
N SER A 32 -25.21 29.38 -0.10
CA SER A 32 -25.19 30.60 -0.92
C SER A 32 -24.70 30.31 -2.34
N LEU A 33 -23.66 29.49 -2.49
CA LEU A 33 -23.11 29.11 -3.78
C LEU A 33 -24.13 28.29 -4.59
N GLY A 34 -24.75 27.28 -3.97
CA GLY A 34 -25.78 26.46 -4.59
C GLY A 34 -26.95 27.31 -5.09
N LYS A 35 -27.46 28.22 -4.26
CA LYS A 35 -28.53 29.16 -4.64
C LYS A 35 -28.12 30.07 -5.80
N SER A 36 -26.88 30.56 -5.81
CA SER A 36 -26.35 31.38 -6.92
C SER A 36 -26.25 30.62 -8.24
N MET A 37 -26.09 29.29 -8.17
CA MET A 37 -26.08 28.38 -9.31
C MET A 37 -27.49 27.87 -9.69
N GLY A 38 -28.54 28.36 -9.01
CA GLY A 38 -29.93 27.94 -9.23
C GLY A 38 -30.27 26.56 -8.64
N LEU A 39 -29.44 26.03 -7.75
CA LEU A 39 -29.69 24.79 -7.04
C LEU A 39 -30.52 25.06 -5.78
N GLU A 40 -31.52 24.21 -5.52
CA GLU A 40 -32.30 24.24 -4.29
C GLU A 40 -31.52 23.50 -3.19
N VAL A 41 -30.65 24.25 -2.50
CA VAL A 41 -29.83 23.76 -1.38
C VAL A 41 -30.35 24.38 -0.09
N SER A 42 -30.81 23.56 0.86
CA SER A 42 -31.20 23.98 2.20
C SER A 42 -30.04 23.78 3.19
N GLU A 43 -30.08 24.55 4.28
CA GLU A 43 -29.05 24.53 5.32
C GLU A 43 -29.00 23.17 6.04
N GLU A 44 -30.16 22.60 6.38
CA GLU A 44 -30.28 21.28 7.02
C GLU A 44 -29.61 20.15 6.21
N VAL A 45 -29.75 20.16 4.88
CA VAL A 45 -29.19 19.10 4.01
C VAL A 45 -27.67 19.20 3.94
N VAL A 46 -27.12 20.41 3.96
CA VAL A 46 -25.66 20.61 3.96
C VAL A 46 -25.09 20.30 5.34
N GLU A 47 -25.80 20.62 6.41
CA GLU A 47 -25.37 20.32 7.77
C GLU A 47 -25.34 18.81 8.06
N GLU A 48 -26.34 18.07 7.58
CA GLU A 48 -26.33 16.60 7.60
C GLU A 48 -25.11 16.03 6.85
N LEU A 49 -24.84 16.50 5.63
CA LEU A 49 -23.70 16.05 4.83
C LEU A 49 -22.34 16.37 5.48
N VAL A 50 -22.21 17.54 6.12
CA VAL A 50 -20.98 17.96 6.80
C VAL A 50 -20.73 17.10 8.05
N GLU A 51 -21.77 16.80 8.82
CA GLU A 51 -21.63 15.91 9.98
C GLU A 51 -21.38 14.44 9.57
N ASP A 52 -21.94 13.96 8.46
CA ASP A 52 -21.65 12.61 7.93
C ASP A 52 -20.16 12.46 7.55
N HIS A 53 -19.58 13.44 6.85
CA HIS A 53 -18.15 13.42 6.48
C HIS A 53 -17.19 13.60 7.66
N LYS A 54 -17.65 14.12 8.79
CA LYS A 54 -16.84 14.28 10.01
C LYS A 54 -16.41 12.95 10.60
N ASN A 55 -17.22 11.91 10.42
CA ASN A 55 -16.90 10.54 10.85
C ASN A 55 -16.05 9.78 9.84
N GLU A 56 -16.15 10.06 8.54
CA GLU A 56 -15.34 9.44 7.48
C GLU A 56 -13.88 9.93 7.48
N HIS A 57 -13.58 11.01 8.20
CA HIS A 57 -12.25 11.59 8.34
C HIS A 57 -11.42 11.04 9.52
N THR A 58 -11.83 9.95 10.16
CA THR A 58 -10.94 9.31 11.15
C THR A 58 -9.80 8.58 10.45
N THR A 59 -8.57 8.81 10.90
CA THR A 59 -7.35 8.14 10.40
C THR A 59 -7.28 6.65 10.75
N GLU A 60 -8.40 6.05 11.12
CA GLU A 60 -8.52 4.66 11.56
C GLU A 60 -8.13 3.69 10.46
N GLU A 61 -8.51 3.95 9.20
CA GLU A 61 -8.08 3.14 8.06
C GLU A 61 -6.56 3.19 7.85
N LEU A 62 -5.96 4.37 8.04
CA LEU A 62 -4.51 4.56 7.93
C LEU A 62 -3.77 3.86 9.09
N GLN A 63 -4.33 3.92 10.30
CA GLN A 63 -3.80 3.21 11.47
C GLN A 63 -3.93 1.70 11.31
N HIS A 64 -5.04 1.22 10.74
CA HIS A 64 -5.27 -0.18 10.43
C HIS A 64 -4.25 -0.66 9.37
N LEU A 65 -4.06 0.09 8.29
CA LEU A 65 -3.06 -0.21 7.26
C LEU A 65 -1.63 -0.23 7.81
N HIS A 66 -1.29 0.71 8.70
CA HIS A 66 0.02 0.76 9.34
C HIS A 66 0.22 -0.45 10.29
N LYS A 67 -0.83 -0.85 11.01
CA LYS A 67 -0.81 -2.07 11.84
C LYS A 67 -0.61 -3.33 10.98
N THR A 68 -1.33 -3.46 9.87
CA THR A 68 -1.15 -4.58 8.92
C THR A 68 0.29 -4.64 8.38
N GLN A 69 0.87 -3.50 8.01
CA GLN A 69 2.26 -3.44 7.56
C GLN A 69 3.26 -3.84 8.65
N GLN A 70 3.03 -3.42 9.91
CA GLN A 70 3.90 -3.81 11.02
C GLN A 70 3.79 -5.31 11.36
N GLU A 71 2.59 -5.88 11.23
CA GLU A 71 2.35 -7.31 11.43
C GLU A 71 3.00 -8.15 10.32
N GLU A 72 2.90 -7.72 9.06
CA GLU A 72 3.56 -8.36 7.91
C GLU A 72 5.09 -8.31 8.04
N VAL A 73 5.66 -7.17 8.44
CA VAL A 73 7.10 -7.04 8.70
C VAL A 73 7.55 -7.89 9.89
N ALA A 74 6.73 -8.02 10.94
CA ALA A 74 7.04 -8.87 12.08
C ALA A 74 7.00 -10.37 11.73
N GLU A 75 6.06 -10.80 10.87
CA GLU A 75 6.06 -12.16 10.32
C GLU A 75 7.27 -12.43 9.42
N GLU A 76 7.65 -11.47 8.57
CA GLU A 76 8.84 -11.58 7.73
C GLU A 76 10.12 -11.73 8.58
N MET A 77 10.28 -10.92 9.63
CA MET A 77 11.44 -11.02 10.54
C MET A 77 11.42 -12.28 11.41
N SER A 78 10.25 -12.78 11.81
CA SER A 78 10.13 -14.04 12.54
C SER A 78 10.42 -15.27 11.67
N SER A 79 10.28 -15.15 10.35
CA SER A 79 10.59 -16.22 9.40
C SER A 79 12.05 -16.22 8.93
N GLU A 80 12.82 -15.17 9.24
CA GLU A 80 14.20 -15.01 8.78
C GLU A 80 15.25 -15.52 9.78
N GLU A 81 14.84 -16.01 10.95
CA GLU A 81 15.75 -16.54 11.98
C GLU A 81 16.17 -18.02 11.77
N GLU A 82 15.71 -18.69 10.71
CA GLU A 82 16.17 -20.03 10.34
C GLU A 82 17.11 -20.00 9.10
N GLU A 83 18.41 -20.02 9.41
CA GLU A 83 19.54 -20.50 8.59
C GLU A 83 20.06 -19.69 7.38
N GLY A 84 21.19 -19.01 7.60
CA GLY A 84 22.50 -19.50 7.15
C GLY A 84 22.81 -19.59 5.63
N ALA A 85 23.73 -18.73 5.19
CA ALA A 85 24.65 -18.92 4.04
C ALA A 85 24.06 -18.96 2.61
N SER A 86 24.15 -17.83 1.88
CA SER A 86 24.27 -17.80 0.39
C SER A 86 23.29 -18.68 -0.42
N GLY A 87 21.99 -18.70 -0.09
CA GLY A 87 21.05 -19.71 -0.63
C GLY A 87 19.60 -19.28 -0.86
N ASN A 88 19.33 -18.04 -1.29
CA ASN A 88 17.96 -17.64 -1.63
C ASN A 88 17.55 -18.14 -3.03
N ILE A 89 16.36 -18.76 -3.15
CA ILE A 89 15.81 -19.23 -4.43
C ILE A 89 15.70 -18.06 -5.43
N SER A 90 16.14 -18.22 -6.67
CA SER A 90 16.08 -17.14 -7.66
C SER A 90 14.65 -16.85 -8.11
N SER A 91 14.39 -15.64 -8.63
CA SER A 91 13.08 -15.28 -9.18
C SER A 91 12.71 -16.10 -10.44
N ALA A 92 13.70 -16.68 -11.13
CA ALA A 92 13.47 -17.58 -12.26
C ALA A 92 12.97 -18.95 -11.77
N GLU A 93 13.62 -19.51 -10.74
CA GLU A 93 13.23 -20.78 -10.13
C GLU A 93 11.83 -20.71 -9.51
N ILE A 94 11.47 -19.59 -8.86
CA ILE A 94 10.09 -19.39 -8.35
C ILE A 94 9.05 -19.43 -9.48
N LYS A 95 9.35 -18.76 -10.61
CA LYS A 95 8.45 -18.75 -11.78
C LYS A 95 8.32 -20.14 -12.39
N GLU A 96 9.43 -20.87 -12.49
CA GLU A 96 9.45 -22.25 -12.98
C GLU A 96 8.65 -23.19 -12.07
N LEU A 97 8.82 -23.09 -10.75
CA LEU A 97 8.03 -23.83 -9.78
C LEU A 97 6.52 -23.57 -9.96
N CYS A 98 6.12 -22.30 -10.06
CA CYS A 98 4.71 -21.93 -10.26
C CYS A 98 4.15 -22.48 -11.58
N PHE A 99 4.96 -22.50 -12.63
CA PHE A 99 4.59 -23.06 -13.92
C PHE A 99 4.42 -24.58 -13.88
N LEU A 100 5.40 -25.31 -13.33
CA LEU A 100 5.35 -26.76 -13.15
C LEU A 100 4.18 -27.19 -12.27
N TRP A 101 3.89 -26.43 -11.21
CA TRP A 101 2.71 -26.67 -10.39
C TRP A 101 1.42 -26.51 -11.19
N SER A 102 1.32 -25.47 -12.03
CA SER A 102 0.13 -25.25 -12.87
C SER A 102 -0.13 -26.40 -13.85
N ILE A 103 0.94 -26.96 -14.44
CA ILE A 103 0.85 -28.15 -15.31
C ILE A 103 0.41 -29.38 -14.49
N THR A 104 1.09 -29.64 -13.37
CA THR A 104 0.79 -30.78 -12.50
C THR A 104 -0.66 -30.76 -12.06
N ARG A 105 -1.12 -29.60 -11.58
CA ARG A 105 -2.51 -29.36 -11.19
C ARG A 105 -3.47 -29.73 -12.32
N ALA A 106 -3.26 -29.21 -13.54
CA ALA A 106 -4.14 -29.48 -14.67
C ALA A 106 -4.22 -30.97 -15.03
N ILE A 107 -3.09 -31.69 -14.96
CA ILE A 107 -3.05 -33.14 -15.21
C ILE A 107 -3.83 -33.90 -14.15
N VAL A 108 -3.59 -33.58 -12.88
CA VAL A 108 -4.23 -34.26 -11.73
C VAL A 108 -5.73 -33.99 -11.69
N GLU A 109 -6.15 -32.73 -11.88
CA GLU A 109 -7.57 -32.33 -11.99
C GLU A 109 -8.27 -33.06 -13.13
N LYS A 110 -7.60 -33.30 -14.25
CA LYS A 110 -8.18 -34.00 -15.40
C LYS A 110 -8.37 -35.49 -15.13
N TRP A 111 -7.32 -36.18 -14.70
CA TRP A 111 -7.27 -37.64 -14.75
C TRP A 111 -7.55 -38.36 -13.44
N HIS A 112 -7.41 -37.70 -12.29
CA HIS A 112 -7.57 -38.38 -11.02
C HIS A 112 -9.07 -38.68 -10.74
N PRO A 113 -9.43 -39.91 -10.34
CA PRO A 113 -10.82 -40.34 -10.20
C PRO A 113 -11.50 -39.73 -8.96
N ASN A 114 -10.76 -39.54 -7.86
CA ASN A 114 -11.29 -38.92 -6.66
C ASN A 114 -11.03 -37.40 -6.67
N LYS A 115 -12.05 -36.62 -7.05
CA LYS A 115 -11.95 -35.15 -7.13
C LYS A 115 -11.85 -34.47 -5.76
N ALA A 116 -12.47 -35.04 -4.73
CA ALA A 116 -12.43 -34.46 -3.39
C ALA A 116 -11.01 -34.47 -2.81
N VAL A 117 -10.29 -35.60 -2.97
CA VAL A 117 -8.87 -35.71 -2.55
C VAL A 117 -8.00 -34.74 -3.34
N VAL A 118 -8.22 -34.63 -4.65
CA VAL A 118 -7.47 -33.72 -5.53
C VAL A 118 -7.64 -32.27 -5.11
N ASN A 119 -8.88 -31.83 -4.91
CA ASN A 119 -9.17 -30.45 -4.50
C ASN A 119 -8.54 -30.14 -3.15
N ARG A 120 -8.61 -31.07 -2.19
CA ARG A 120 -7.96 -30.90 -0.89
C ARG A 120 -6.44 -30.77 -1.02
N SER A 121 -5.80 -31.63 -1.81
CA SER A 121 -4.35 -31.58 -2.04
C SER A 121 -3.92 -30.31 -2.78
N ILE A 122 -4.70 -29.87 -3.76
CA ILE A 122 -4.44 -28.62 -4.50
C ILE A 122 -4.53 -27.42 -3.58
N ASN A 123 -5.59 -27.32 -2.78
CA ASN A 123 -5.77 -26.22 -1.84
C ASN A 123 -4.61 -26.19 -0.83
N MET A 124 -4.31 -27.34 -0.22
CA MET A 124 -3.22 -27.44 0.74
C MET A 124 -1.86 -27.01 0.14
N PHE A 125 -1.55 -27.43 -1.09
CA PHE A 125 -0.30 -27.03 -1.74
C PHE A 125 -0.31 -25.56 -2.18
N ASN A 126 -1.45 -25.04 -2.62
CA ASN A 126 -1.59 -23.62 -2.96
C ASN A 126 -1.33 -22.74 -1.73
N ASP A 127 -1.99 -23.05 -0.62
CA ASP A 127 -1.99 -22.22 0.58
C ASP A 127 -0.65 -22.31 1.32
N ASN A 128 -0.05 -23.50 1.42
CA ASN A 128 1.14 -23.71 2.23
C ASN A 128 2.47 -23.54 1.46
N VAL A 129 2.48 -23.80 0.15
CA VAL A 129 3.72 -23.84 -0.64
C VAL A 129 3.75 -22.72 -1.66
N ILE A 130 2.75 -22.66 -2.55
CA ILE A 130 2.75 -21.69 -3.66
C ILE A 130 2.56 -20.25 -3.16
N ASP A 131 1.73 -20.03 -2.15
CA ASP A 131 1.51 -18.70 -1.59
C ASP A 131 2.79 -18.10 -0.99
N HIS A 132 3.56 -18.90 -0.26
CA HIS A 132 4.87 -18.51 0.28
C HIS A 132 5.82 -18.00 -0.82
N PHE A 133 6.00 -18.76 -1.90
CA PHE A 133 6.88 -18.33 -3.00
C PHE A 133 6.32 -17.13 -3.78
N ARG A 134 4.99 -17.00 -3.90
CA ARG A 134 4.37 -15.82 -4.49
C ARG A 134 4.60 -14.56 -3.64
N LYS A 135 4.56 -14.67 -2.32
CA LYS A 135 4.89 -13.58 -1.38
C LYS A 135 6.33 -13.13 -1.56
N ILE A 136 7.29 -14.06 -1.58
CA ILE A 136 8.70 -13.76 -1.88
C ILE A 136 8.83 -13.00 -3.21
N GLN A 137 8.15 -13.45 -4.25
CA GLN A 137 8.21 -12.79 -5.55
C GLN A 137 7.63 -11.37 -5.53
N LYS A 138 6.52 -11.15 -4.82
CA LYS A 138 5.91 -9.81 -4.66
C LYS A 138 6.84 -8.86 -3.89
N SER A 139 7.40 -9.33 -2.78
CA SER A 139 8.35 -8.55 -1.97
C SER A 139 9.54 -8.07 -2.83
N ARG A 140 10.11 -8.97 -3.65
CA ARG A 140 11.18 -8.58 -4.61
C ARG A 140 10.74 -7.54 -5.64
N GLN A 141 9.50 -7.61 -6.14
CA GLN A 141 9.00 -6.59 -7.07
C GLN A 141 8.89 -5.22 -6.38
N HIS A 142 8.40 -5.18 -5.13
CA HIS A 142 8.34 -3.95 -4.35
C HIS A 142 9.75 -3.38 -4.11
N GLN A 143 10.71 -4.22 -3.75
CA GLN A 143 12.10 -3.79 -3.56
C GLN A 143 12.69 -3.16 -4.83
N ILE A 144 12.51 -3.79 -5.99
CA ILE A 144 12.99 -3.24 -7.29
C ILE A 144 12.34 -1.89 -7.60
N ILE A 145 11.04 -1.73 -7.31
CA ILE A 145 10.33 -0.46 -7.54
C ILE A 145 10.88 0.64 -6.62
N LEU A 146 11.10 0.33 -5.34
CA LEU A 146 11.68 1.26 -4.37
C LEU A 146 13.10 1.68 -4.77
N GLU A 147 13.95 0.72 -5.11
CA GLU A 147 15.33 0.99 -5.56
C GLU A 147 15.36 1.89 -6.79
N ARG A 148 14.48 1.64 -7.77
CA ARG A 148 14.33 2.50 -8.94
C ARG A 148 13.93 3.93 -8.57
N TRP A 149 13.00 4.07 -7.63
CA TRP A 149 12.50 5.38 -7.19
C TRP A 149 13.60 6.20 -6.50
N PHE A 150 14.34 5.59 -5.56
CA PHE A 150 15.47 6.25 -4.90
C PHE A 150 16.65 6.55 -5.85
N SER A 151 16.86 5.71 -6.86
CA SER A 151 17.87 5.95 -7.91
C SER A 151 17.51 7.13 -8.81
N GLN A 152 16.22 7.44 -8.97
CA GLN A 152 15.75 8.57 -9.79
C GLN A 152 15.90 9.91 -9.05
N GLU A 153 15.72 9.92 -7.74
CA GLU A 153 15.84 11.13 -6.90
C GLU A 153 17.30 11.57 -6.68
N SER A 154 18.24 10.63 -6.77
CA SER A 154 19.67 10.92 -6.68
C SER A 154 20.25 11.54 -7.96
N GLN A 155 19.68 11.27 -9.15
CA GLN A 155 20.16 11.85 -10.42
C GLN A 155 19.69 13.28 -10.67
N THR A 156 18.64 13.76 -10.01
CA THR A 156 18.14 15.15 -10.14
C THR A 156 18.91 16.16 -9.28
N SER A 157 19.92 15.70 -8.51
CA SER A 157 20.63 16.52 -7.52
C SER A 157 22.05 16.94 -7.93
N GLU A 158 22.52 16.63 -9.15
CA GLU A 158 23.86 17.05 -9.62
C GLU A 158 23.81 18.47 -10.23
N PRO A 159 24.45 19.49 -9.61
CA PRO A 159 24.54 20.81 -10.22
C PRO A 159 25.52 20.78 -11.38
N GLN A 160 25.03 21.14 -12.56
CA GLN A 160 25.85 21.33 -13.75
C GLN A 160 26.91 22.43 -13.46
N PRO A 161 28.22 22.16 -13.60
CA PRO A 161 29.24 23.19 -13.37
C PRO A 161 29.11 24.25 -14.47
N GLN A 162 28.77 25.48 -14.06
CA GLN A 162 28.75 26.63 -14.94
C GLN A 162 30.20 27.02 -15.29
N HIS A 163 30.48 27.08 -16.59
CA HIS A 163 31.78 27.38 -17.15
C HIS A 163 31.87 28.82 -17.65
#